data_AF-A0A0M9EC77-F1
#
_entry.id   AF-A0A0M9EC77-F1
#
_cell.length_a   1.000
_cell.length_b   1.000
_cell.length_c   1.000
_cell.angle_alpha   90.00
_cell.angle_beta   90.00
_cell.angle_gamma   90.00
#
_symmetry.space_group_name_H-M   'P 1'
#
loop_
_entity.id
_entity.type
_entity.pdbx_description
1 polymer ?
#
loop_
_entity_poly.entity_id
_entity_poly.type
_entity_poly.pdbx_seq_one_letter_code
_entity_poly.pdbx_strand_id
1 'polypeptide(L)'
;MSNLIKTKEIVQDIFDRGITNVENIHNSISFLIFTNFSKVKPLTATVKTIENIHNITTDSVFDGIRNINKELGSWSTNILYKSLKNKTSYEGIV
;
A
#
# COMPACT_ATOMS: atom_id res chain seq x y z
N MET A 1 -20.34 15.74 -4.37
CA MET A 1 -19.38 14.62 -4.53
C MET A 1 -20.12 13.45 -5.17
N SER A 2 -19.74 13.02 -6.37
CA SER A 2 -20.40 11.88 -7.07
C SER A 2 -20.24 10.59 -6.26
N ASN A 3 -21.25 9.71 -6.25
CA ASN A 3 -21.20 8.40 -5.56
C ASN A 3 -19.99 7.57 -5.99
N LEU A 4 -19.56 7.69 -7.25
CA LEU A 4 -18.37 7.02 -7.79
C LEU A 4 -17.07 7.47 -7.11
N ILE A 5 -16.95 8.76 -6.76
CA ILE A 5 -15.75 9.27 -6.08
C ILE A 5 -15.70 8.74 -4.64
N LYS A 6 -16.84 8.68 -3.95
CA LYS A 6 -16.93 8.07 -2.61
C LYS A 6 -16.56 6.59 -2.64
N THR A 7 -17.07 5.84 -3.62
CA THR A 7 -16.69 4.42 -3.78
C THR A 7 -15.20 4.26 -4.02
N LYS A 8 -14.57 5.13 -4.84
CA LYS A 8 -13.12 5.11 -5.05
C LYS A 8 -12.35 5.32 -3.74
N GLU A 9 -12.77 6.27 -2.92
CA GLU A 9 -12.13 6.55 -1.61
C GLU A 9 -12.25 5.34 -0.66
N ILE A 10 -13.42 4.71 -0.59
CA ILE A 10 -13.63 3.49 0.21
C ILE A 10 -12.72 2.36 -0.27
N VAL A 11 -12.63 2.15 -1.59
CA VAL A 11 -11.76 1.13 -2.16
C VAL A 11 -10.28 1.42 -1.81
N GLN A 12 -9.83 2.66 -1.96
CA GLN A 12 -8.45 3.04 -1.59
C GLN A 12 -8.15 2.74 -0.12
N ASP A 13 -9.05 3.11 0.77
CA ASP A 13 -8.92 2.87 2.21
C ASP A 13 -8.90 1.36 2.55
N ILE A 14 -9.74 0.55 1.91
CA ILE A 14 -9.71 -0.92 2.07
C ILE A 14 -8.37 -1.50 1.64
N PHE A 15 -7.84 -1.05 0.50
CA PHE A 15 -6.51 -1.49 0.04
C PHE A 15 -5.41 -1.07 1.02
N ASP A 16 -5.42 0.17 1.49
CA ASP A 16 -4.39 0.67 2.42
C ASP A 16 -4.41 -0.08 3.77
N ARG A 17 -5.60 -0.41 4.29
CA ARG A 17 -5.74 -1.29 5.47
C ARG A 17 -5.26 -2.70 5.19
N GLY A 18 -5.59 -3.25 4.01
CA GLY A 18 -5.14 -4.57 3.59
C GLY A 18 -3.61 -4.66 3.55
N ILE A 19 -2.96 -3.67 2.93
CA ILE A 19 -1.49 -3.56 2.88
C ILE A 19 -0.91 -3.51 4.30
N THR A 20 -1.49 -2.66 5.16
CA THR A 20 -1.04 -2.50 6.55
C THR A 20 -1.19 -3.80 7.36
N ASN A 21 -2.27 -4.56 7.16
CA ASN A 21 -2.45 -5.84 7.83
C ASN A 21 -1.39 -6.87 7.40
N VAL A 22 -1.10 -6.95 6.10
CA VAL A 22 -0.07 -7.87 5.58
C VAL A 22 1.31 -7.46 6.10
N GLU A 23 1.62 -6.17 6.13
CA GLU A 23 2.85 -5.64 6.71
C GLU A 23 3.00 -6.00 8.20
N ASN A 24 1.95 -5.83 8.99
CA ASN A 24 1.98 -6.19 10.41
C ASN A 24 2.20 -7.69 10.64
N ILE A 25 1.57 -8.54 9.82
CA ILE A 25 1.77 -10.01 9.88
C ILE A 25 3.22 -10.35 9.54
N HIS A 26 3.74 -9.80 8.44
CA HIS A 26 5.12 -10.02 8.01
C HIS A 26 6.12 -9.57 9.08
N ASN A 27 5.97 -8.36 9.62
CA ASN A 27 6.82 -7.82 10.67
C ASN A 27 6.79 -8.67 11.95
N SER A 28 5.61 -9.20 12.31
CA SER A 28 5.48 -10.09 13.47
C SER A 28 6.25 -11.41 13.28
N ILE A 29 6.19 -11.99 12.09
CA ILE A 29 6.92 -13.21 11.76
C ILE A 29 8.42 -12.94 11.76
N SER A 30 8.87 -11.88 11.09
CA SER A 30 10.28 -11.52 11.01
C SER A 30 10.87 -11.20 12.38
N PHE A 31 10.12 -10.52 13.26
CA PHE A 31 10.53 -10.27 14.65
C PHE A 31 10.82 -11.57 15.41
N LEU A 32 9.95 -12.59 15.28
CA LEU A 32 10.17 -13.89 15.93
C LEU A 32 11.43 -14.59 15.41
N ILE A 33 11.68 -14.51 14.10
CA ILE A 33 12.86 -15.08 13.46
C ILE A 33 14.13 -14.39 13.98
N PHE A 34 14.23 -13.06 13.87
CA PHE A 34 15.41 -12.31 14.28
C PHE A 34 15.67 -12.39 15.78
N THR A 35 14.62 -12.40 16.60
CA THR A 35 14.74 -12.60 18.06
C THR A 35 15.36 -13.96 18.38
N ASN A 36 14.97 -15.03 17.68
CA ASN A 36 15.52 -16.36 17.94
C ASN A 36 16.96 -16.51 17.45
N PHE A 37 17.28 -16.00 16.26
CA PHE A 37 18.66 -16.04 15.76
C PHE A 37 19.62 -15.15 16.57
N SER A 38 19.14 -14.04 17.12
CA SER A 38 19.94 -13.13 17.95
C SER A 38 20.43 -13.77 19.26
N LYS A 39 19.77 -14.83 19.73
CA LYS A 39 20.17 -15.59 20.93
C LYS A 39 21.45 -16.40 20.71
N VAL A 40 21.82 -16.67 19.46
CA VAL A 40 23.07 -17.34 19.12
C VAL A 40 24.20 -16.31 19.17
N LYS A 41 24.90 -16.25 20.32
CA LYS A 41 25.97 -15.26 20.61
C LYS A 41 26.95 -14.98 19.46
N PRO A 42 27.53 -15.98 18.75
CA PRO A 42 28.47 -15.69 17.66
C PRO A 42 27.81 -15.01 16.44
N LEU A 43 26.47 -14.99 16.35
CA LEU A 43 25.72 -14.44 15.23
C LEU A 43 25.02 -13.12 15.53
N THR A 44 24.97 -12.64 16.78
CA THR A 44 24.15 -11.49 17.17
C THR A 44 24.42 -10.23 16.32
N ALA A 45 25.67 -9.92 16.01
CA ALA A 45 26.02 -8.77 15.17
C ALA A 45 25.54 -8.96 13.71
N THR A 46 25.78 -10.14 13.14
CA THR A 46 25.33 -10.48 11.79
C THR A 46 23.81 -10.46 11.67
N VAL A 47 23.10 -10.99 12.66
CA VAL A 47 21.63 -11.02 12.70
C VAL A 47 21.07 -9.60 12.71
N LYS A 48 21.63 -8.69 13.51
CA LYS A 48 21.20 -7.27 13.50
C LYS A 48 21.40 -6.58 12.15
N THR A 49 22.52 -6.86 11.47
CA THR A 49 22.76 -6.31 10.13
C THR A 49 21.73 -6.82 9.13
N ILE A 50 21.45 -8.13 9.14
CA ILE A 50 20.45 -8.75 8.27
C ILE A 50 19.05 -8.20 8.59
N GLU A 51 18.71 -8.05 9.87
CA GLU A 51 17.44 -7.46 10.33
C GLU A 51 17.26 -6.05 9.80
N ASN A 52 18.28 -5.18 9.89
CA ASN A 52 18.21 -3.83 9.35
C ASN A 52 18.00 -3.81 7.83
N ILE A 53 18.74 -4.64 7.08
CA ILE A 53 18.58 -4.74 5.61
C ILE A 53 17.19 -5.24 5.27
N HIS A 54 16.70 -6.25 5.99
CA HIS A 54 15.36 -6.79 5.84
C HIS A 54 14.30 -5.71 6.07
N ASN A 55 14.41 -4.92 7.14
CA ASN A 55 13.44 -3.88 7.47
C ASN A 55 13.42 -2.80 6.38
N ILE A 56 14.58 -2.27 5.97
CA ILE A 56 14.67 -1.29 4.87
C ILE A 56 14.03 -1.81 3.59
N THR A 57 14.31 -3.07 3.25
CA THR A 57 13.75 -3.70 2.04
C THR A 57 12.24 -3.87 2.14
N THR A 58 11.76 -4.31 3.30
CA THR A 58 10.34 -4.53 3.59
C THR A 58 9.56 -3.22 3.51
N ASP A 59 10.05 -2.18 4.18
CA ASP A 59 9.45 -0.84 4.16
C ASP A 59 9.35 -0.32 2.72
N SER A 60 10.45 -0.45 1.95
CA SER A 60 10.49 -0.05 0.54
C SER A 60 9.47 -0.78 -0.32
N VAL A 61 9.26 -2.08 -0.08
CA VAL A 61 8.27 -2.89 -0.82
C VAL A 61 6.85 -2.42 -0.49
N PHE A 62 6.51 -2.26 0.79
CA PHE A 62 5.16 -1.85 1.18
C PHE A 62 4.85 -0.42 0.75
N ASP A 63 5.82 0.49 0.82
CA ASP A 63 5.68 1.85 0.26
C ASP A 63 5.52 1.83 -1.25
N GLY A 64 6.25 0.96 -1.96
CA GLY A 64 6.06 0.73 -3.39
C GLY A 64 4.63 0.31 -3.72
N ILE A 65 4.08 -0.66 -2.99
CA ILE A 65 2.70 -1.14 -3.17
C ILE A 65 1.69 0.00 -2.92
N ARG A 66 1.87 0.79 -1.85
CA ARG A 66 1.02 1.96 -1.55
C ARG A 66 1.07 3.00 -2.66
N ASN A 67 2.26 3.29 -3.20
CA ASN A 67 2.43 4.25 -4.28
C ASN A 67 1.74 3.79 -5.57
N ILE A 68 1.83 2.50 -5.89
CA ILE A 68 1.08 1.92 -7.02
C ILE A 68 -0.43 2.06 -6.80
N ASN A 69 -0.94 1.75 -5.60
CA ASN A 69 -2.36 1.93 -5.28
C ASN A 69 -2.83 3.38 -5.43
N LYS A 70 -2.02 4.35 -4.99
CA LYS A 70 -2.29 5.78 -5.16
C LYS A 70 -2.32 6.19 -6.63
N GLU A 71 -1.37 5.73 -7.43
CA GLU A 71 -1.30 6.04 -8.86
C GLU A 71 -2.51 5.47 -9.62
N LEU A 72 -2.89 4.22 -9.34
CA LEU A 72 -4.10 3.60 -9.90
C LEU A 72 -5.36 4.36 -9.51
N GLY A 73 -5.45 4.86 -8.27
CA GLY A 73 -6.54 5.71 -7.82
C GLY A 73 -6.57 7.07 -8.54
N SER A 74 -5.42 7.65 -8.83
CA SER A 74 -5.28 8.89 -9.63
C SER A 74 -5.77 8.67 -11.07
N TRP A 75 -5.34 7.58 -11.71
CA TRP A 75 -5.80 7.21 -13.05
C TRP A 75 -7.30 6.99 -13.11
N SER A 76 -7.85 6.28 -12.12
CA SER A 76 -9.29 6.06 -11.99
C SER A 76 -10.04 7.39 -11.84
N THR A 77 -9.50 8.33 -11.06
CA THR A 77 -10.08 9.67 -10.87
C THR A 77 -10.13 10.43 -12.20
N ASN A 78 -9.05 10.41 -12.99
CA ASN A 78 -8.99 11.06 -14.29
C ASN A 78 -10.01 10.48 -15.28
N ILE A 79 -10.18 9.16 -15.30
CA ILE A 79 -11.16 8.47 -16.15
C ILE A 79 -12.59 8.87 -15.74
N LEU A 80 -12.88 8.87 -14.44
CA LEU A 80 -14.20 9.25 -13.91
C LEU A 80 -14.54 10.70 -14.25
N TYR A 81 -13.61 11.64 -14.09
CA TYR A 81 -13.84 13.04 -14.45
C TYR A 81 -14.09 13.23 -15.96
N LYS A 82 -13.32 12.56 -16.83
CA LYS A 82 -13.56 12.60 -18.28
C LYS A 82 -14.95 12.06 -18.65
N SER A 83 -15.35 10.95 -18.04
CA SER A 83 -16.68 10.34 -18.26
C SER A 83 -17.82 11.27 -17.83
N LEU A 84 -17.70 11.90 -16.65
CA LEU A 84 -18.70 12.85 -16.14
C LEU A 84 -18.80 14.09 -17.03
N LYS A 85 -17.67 14.67 -17.47
CA LYS A 85 -17.64 15.84 -18.36
C LYS A 85 -18.30 15.54 -19.71
N ASN A 86 -18.01 14.37 -20.29
CA ASN A 86 -18.62 13.97 -21.56
C ASN A 86 -20.13 13.82 -21.42
N LYS A 87 -20.63 13.25 -20.31
CA LYS A 87 -22.07 13.08 -20.08
C LYS A 87 -22.82 14.42 -19.97
N THR A 88 -22.26 15.40 -19.27
CA THR A 88 -22.85 16.75 -19.19
C THR A 88 -22.86 17.51 -20.53
N SER A 89 -21.94 17.21 -21.45
CA SER A 89 -21.94 17.81 -22.80
C SER A 89 -23.06 17.28 -23.70
N TYR A 90 -23.53 16.04 -23.48
CA TYR A 90 -24.64 15.47 -24.25
C TYR A 90 -26.02 15.93 -23.74
N GLU A 91 -26.16 16.19 -22.44
CA GLU A 91 -27.42 16.69 -21.85
C GLU A 91 -27.68 18.18 -22.12
N GLY A 92 -26.70 18.94 -22.62
CA GLY A 92 -26.84 20.34 -23.03
C GLY A 92 -27.09 20.59 -24.53
N ILE A 93 -27.25 19.53 -25.33
CA ILE A 93 -27.51 19.58 -26.78
C ILE A 93 -28.95 19.09 -27.11
N VAL A 94 -29.75 18.73 -26.11
CA VAL A 94 -31.16 18.34 -26.27
C VAL A 94 -32.07 19.45 -25.76
#